data_AF-A0AA94XQG8-F1
#
_entry.id   AF-A0AA94XQG8-F1
#
_cell.length_a   1.000
_cell.length_b   1.000
_cell.length_c   1.000
_cell.angle_alpha   90.00
_cell.angle_beta   90.00
_cell.angle_gamma   90.00
#
_symmetry.space_group_name_H-M   'P 1'
#
loop_
_entity.id
_entity.type
_entity.pdbx_description
1 polymer ?
#
loop_
_entity_poly.entity_id
_entity_poly.type
_entity_poly.pdbx_seq_one_letter_code
_entity_poly.pdbx_strand_id
1 'polypeptide(L)'
;MRLASALTSSVLSAALLLCAVPAALAAPAKDLPAVESTQLSDASSMLALINPTTKLSPEDYTPANLVGVGGTGLALRPEAAEAVEDLIADARAAGHSIKLLSAYRSYQRQAALFSQYQAKYGTAYAERISARPGTSEHQLGLAADLGYTNSRAELKEEFGQTPAGIWIAEHAGDYGLIIRYPQGKEEITGYKYEPWHVRYIGKDHAKALAESGAQTYEDYFQMLRKSLEAPKEEAGSKKADKEAGKESDKDAQKAGHGVMKEDDLLVLRFLPPYRDWGFGFTEK
;
A
#
# COMPACT_ATOMS: atom_id res chain seq x y z
N MET A 1 -68.96 -0.05 -33.41
CA MET A 1 -68.56 -1.46 -33.16
C MET A 1 -67.22 -1.72 -33.85
N ARG A 2 -66.24 -2.19 -33.08
CA ARG A 2 -64.97 -2.83 -33.47
C ARG A 2 -64.11 -2.16 -34.55
N LEU A 3 -62.99 -1.57 -34.13
CA LEU A 3 -61.73 -1.66 -34.86
C LEU A 3 -60.62 -2.05 -33.90
N ALA A 4 -59.84 -3.04 -34.33
CA ALA A 4 -58.74 -3.65 -33.64
C ALA A 4 -57.41 -3.16 -34.24
N SER A 5 -56.36 -3.31 -33.43
CA SER A 5 -54.95 -3.48 -33.81
C SER A 5 -54.19 -2.26 -34.34
N ALA A 6 -53.17 -1.85 -33.57
CA ALA A 6 -51.79 -1.84 -34.08
C ALA A 6 -50.81 -1.79 -32.89
N LEU A 7 -50.03 -2.87 -32.73
CA LEU A 7 -48.80 -2.86 -31.93
C LEU A 7 -47.77 -1.96 -32.60
N THR A 8 -47.07 -1.14 -31.81
CA THR A 8 -45.72 -0.72 -32.16
C THR A 8 -44.83 -0.88 -30.93
N SER A 9 -43.89 -1.82 -31.03
CA SER A 9 -42.85 -2.05 -30.03
C SER A 9 -41.84 -0.91 -30.09
N SER A 10 -41.66 -0.18 -28.99
CA SER A 10 -40.52 0.72 -28.82
C SER A 10 -39.47 0.00 -27.98
N VAL A 11 -38.42 -0.50 -28.62
CA VAL A 11 -37.23 -1.03 -27.95
C VAL A 11 -36.40 0.16 -27.49
N LEU A 12 -36.37 0.40 -26.19
CA LEU A 12 -35.50 1.42 -25.59
C LEU A 12 -34.09 0.83 -25.46
N SER A 13 -33.23 1.08 -26.45
CA SER A 13 -31.79 0.79 -26.32
C SER A 13 -31.17 1.76 -25.32
N ALA A 14 -30.94 1.29 -24.09
CA ALA A 14 -30.09 1.98 -23.13
C ALA A 14 -28.63 1.86 -23.59
N ALA A 15 -28.09 2.92 -24.19
CA ALA A 15 -26.67 3.05 -24.45
C ALA A 15 -25.94 3.18 -23.11
N LEU A 16 -25.28 2.10 -22.68
CA LEU A 16 -24.38 2.10 -21.53
C LEU A 16 -23.14 2.94 -21.92
N LEU A 17 -23.11 4.21 -21.50
CA LEU A 17 -21.87 4.99 -21.55
C LEU A 17 -20.88 4.33 -20.57
N LEU A 18 -19.96 3.53 -21.09
CA LEU A 18 -18.71 3.28 -20.39
C LEU A 18 -17.95 4.61 -20.35
N CYS A 19 -18.08 5.33 -19.25
CA CYS A 19 -17.04 6.27 -18.84
C CYS A 19 -15.82 5.42 -18.49
N ALA A 20 -14.99 5.14 -19.50
CA ALA A 20 -13.64 4.70 -19.27
C ALA A 20 -12.93 5.85 -18.53
N VAL A 21 -12.74 5.67 -17.22
CA VAL A 21 -11.82 6.50 -16.46
C VAL A 21 -10.47 6.32 -17.15
N PRO A 22 -9.82 7.40 -17.63
CA PRO A 22 -8.50 7.25 -18.21
C PRO A 22 -7.61 6.67 -17.13
N ALA A 23 -7.00 5.51 -17.43
CA ALA A 23 -5.87 5.01 -16.65
C ALA A 23 -4.85 6.14 -16.62
N ALA A 24 -4.76 6.80 -15.46
CA ALA A 24 -3.78 7.84 -15.23
C ALA A 24 -2.42 7.22 -15.55
N LEU A 25 -1.81 7.72 -16.61
CA LEU A 25 -0.43 7.43 -16.96
C LEU A 25 0.40 7.71 -15.70
N ALA A 26 0.94 6.65 -15.08
CA ALA A 26 1.75 6.78 -13.89
C ALA A 26 2.86 7.80 -14.18
N ALA A 27 2.81 8.93 -13.47
CA ALA A 27 3.90 9.89 -13.48
C ALA A 27 5.19 9.17 -13.08
N PRO A 28 6.35 9.53 -13.66
CA PRO A 28 7.62 8.98 -13.21
C PRO A 28 7.73 9.22 -11.70
N ALA A 29 8.17 8.20 -10.97
CA ALA A 29 8.35 8.23 -9.52
C ALA A 29 8.98 9.56 -9.11
N LYS A 30 8.18 10.45 -8.51
CA LYS A 30 8.75 11.53 -7.72
C LYS A 30 9.65 10.88 -6.68
N ASP A 31 10.81 11.48 -6.47
CA ASP A 31 11.89 10.94 -5.64
C ASP A 31 11.35 10.35 -4.33
N LEU A 32 11.42 9.02 -4.20
CA LEU A 32 11.10 8.35 -2.95
C LEU A 32 12.00 8.93 -1.84
N PRO A 33 11.48 9.10 -0.60
CA PRO A 33 12.32 9.55 0.50
C PRO A 33 13.55 8.64 0.62
N ALA A 34 14.72 9.25 0.78
CA ALA A 34 15.95 8.50 0.99
C ALA A 34 15.82 7.65 2.25
N VAL A 35 16.19 6.38 2.16
CA VAL A 35 16.18 5.44 3.26
C VAL A 35 17.54 4.78 3.38
N GLU A 36 17.88 4.32 4.58
CA GLU A 36 19.02 3.46 4.84
C GLU A 36 18.59 2.00 4.89
N SER A 37 19.50 1.07 4.56
CA SER A 37 19.20 -0.37 4.55
C SER A 37 18.70 -0.88 5.90
N THR A 38 19.21 -0.33 7.00
CA THR A 38 18.80 -0.67 8.37
C THR A 38 17.33 -0.33 8.64
N GLN A 39 16.79 0.73 8.02
CA GLN A 39 15.39 1.10 8.17
C GLN A 39 14.44 0.08 7.53
N LEU A 40 14.91 -0.75 6.60
CA LEU A 40 14.10 -1.79 5.96
C LEU A 40 14.29 -3.17 6.61
N SER A 41 15.32 -3.36 7.44
CA SER A 41 15.62 -4.66 8.06
C SER A 41 15.36 -4.73 9.57
N ASP A 42 15.34 -3.60 10.27
CA ASP A 42 15.21 -3.55 11.72
C ASP A 42 13.74 -3.47 12.16
N ALA A 43 13.32 -4.34 13.08
CA ALA A 43 12.00 -4.29 13.71
C ALA A 43 11.74 -2.99 14.49
N SER A 44 12.80 -2.30 14.93
CA SER A 44 12.70 -0.98 15.57
C SER A 44 12.36 0.15 14.61
N SER A 45 12.57 -0.07 13.31
CA SER A 45 12.28 0.91 12.28
C SER A 45 10.78 1.15 12.17
N MET A 46 10.42 2.41 11.94
CA MET A 46 9.07 2.80 11.54
C MET A 46 8.64 2.12 10.23
N LEU A 47 9.60 1.79 9.36
CA LEU A 47 9.37 1.19 8.05
C LEU A 47 9.40 -0.34 8.07
N ALA A 48 9.52 -0.98 9.24
CA ALA A 48 9.54 -2.44 9.33
C ALA A 48 8.32 -3.07 8.63
N LEU A 49 8.59 -3.95 7.67
CA LEU A 49 7.57 -4.76 7.01
C LEU A 49 7.35 -6.05 7.80
N ILE A 50 6.09 -6.30 8.15
CA ILE A 50 5.64 -7.50 8.84
C ILE A 50 4.31 -7.90 8.22
N ASN A 51 4.16 -9.18 7.88
CA ASN A 51 2.96 -9.76 7.27
C ASN A 51 3.02 -11.31 7.45
N PRO A 52 2.07 -12.10 6.92
CA PRO A 52 2.06 -13.54 7.15
C PRO A 52 3.31 -14.29 6.65
N THR A 53 4.05 -13.70 5.70
CA THR A 53 5.27 -14.27 5.12
C THR A 53 6.56 -13.66 5.67
N THR A 54 6.47 -12.52 6.36
CA THR A 54 7.60 -11.77 6.89
C THR A 54 7.44 -11.56 8.40
N LYS A 55 8.26 -12.25 9.19
CA LYS A 55 8.27 -12.12 10.65
C LYS A 55 9.17 -10.98 11.11
N LEU A 56 8.91 -10.48 12.31
CA LEU A 56 9.84 -9.59 13.01
C LEU A 56 11.14 -10.32 13.36
N SER A 57 12.23 -9.55 13.38
CA SER A 57 13.52 -9.98 13.90
C SER A 57 14.00 -8.94 14.92
N PRO A 58 14.09 -9.27 16.22
CA PRO A 58 13.68 -10.55 16.83
C PRO A 58 12.16 -10.78 16.78
N GLU A 59 11.72 -12.05 16.79
CA GLU A 59 10.29 -12.40 16.66
C GLU A 59 9.44 -11.84 17.82
N ASP A 60 10.02 -11.70 19.01
CA ASP A 60 9.39 -11.17 20.22
C ASP A 60 9.71 -9.69 20.48
N TYR A 61 10.13 -8.96 19.43
CA TYR A 61 10.40 -7.54 19.48
C TYR A 61 9.33 -6.77 20.27
N THR A 62 9.79 -5.91 21.18
CA THR A 62 8.97 -5.02 21.99
C THR A 62 9.48 -3.59 21.81
N PRO A 63 8.63 -2.62 21.46
CA PRO A 63 9.04 -1.22 21.34
C PRO A 63 9.62 -0.70 22.65
N ALA A 64 10.73 0.05 22.56
CA ALA A 64 11.42 0.60 23.72
C ALA A 64 10.59 1.64 24.48
N ASN A 65 9.71 2.36 23.77
CA ASN A 65 8.84 3.37 24.35
C ASN A 65 7.42 3.23 23.79
N LEU A 66 6.44 3.26 24.70
CA LEU A 66 5.02 3.25 24.40
C LEU A 66 4.35 4.29 25.30
N VAL A 67 3.51 5.12 24.70
CA VAL A 67 2.74 6.16 25.41
C VAL A 67 1.25 5.86 25.29
N GLY A 68 0.51 6.20 26.34
CA GLY A 68 -0.94 6.04 26.35
C GLY A 68 -1.62 7.02 25.40
N VAL A 69 -2.68 6.57 24.72
CA VAL A 69 -3.45 7.37 23.77
C VAL A 69 -4.75 7.83 24.41
N GLY A 70 -4.94 9.15 24.58
CA GLY A 70 -6.23 9.77 24.95
C GLY A 70 -6.96 9.16 26.16
N GLY A 71 -6.23 8.63 27.15
CA GLY A 71 -6.83 7.98 28.33
C GLY A 71 -7.54 6.64 28.06
N THR A 72 -7.36 6.06 26.87
CA THR A 72 -8.01 4.80 26.45
C THR A 72 -7.49 3.55 27.15
N GLY A 73 -6.34 3.66 27.85
CA GLY A 73 -5.58 2.51 28.34
C GLY A 73 -4.87 1.71 27.25
N LEU A 74 -4.95 2.17 25.99
CA LEU A 74 -4.20 1.65 24.85
C LEU A 74 -2.95 2.50 24.63
N ALA A 75 -1.91 1.86 24.11
CA ALA A 75 -0.62 2.51 23.90
C ALA A 75 -0.08 2.28 22.49
N LEU A 76 0.64 3.26 21.98
CA LEU A 76 1.36 3.25 20.71
C LEU A 76 2.77 3.80 20.93
N ARG A 77 3.65 3.64 19.95
CA ARG A 77 4.88 4.43 19.90
C ARG A 77 4.53 5.92 19.81
N PRO A 78 5.36 6.82 20.39
CA PRO A 78 5.02 8.25 20.49
C PRO A 78 4.55 8.90 19.19
N GLU A 79 5.24 8.62 18.08
CA GLU A 79 4.95 9.23 16.78
C GLU A 79 3.61 8.72 16.20
N ALA A 80 3.29 7.45 16.42
CA ALA A 80 2.01 6.88 16.02
C ALA A 80 0.87 7.31 16.96
N ALA A 81 1.15 7.52 18.25
CA ALA A 81 0.18 8.03 19.21
C ALA A 81 -0.27 9.44 18.82
N GLU A 82 0.69 10.35 18.58
CA GLU A 82 0.42 11.72 18.14
C GLU A 82 -0.40 11.73 16.83
N ALA A 83 0.03 10.97 15.82
CA ALA A 83 -0.69 10.88 14.55
C ALA A 83 -2.14 10.38 14.70
N VAL A 84 -2.37 9.38 15.55
CA VAL A 84 -3.72 8.85 15.79
C VAL A 84 -4.57 9.82 16.61
N GLU A 85 -3.99 10.53 17.58
CA GLU A 85 -4.70 11.55 18.36
C GLU A 85 -5.14 12.72 17.50
N ASP A 86 -4.24 13.23 16.65
CA ASP A 86 -4.53 14.31 15.71
C ASP A 86 -5.62 13.91 14.70
N LEU A 87 -5.51 12.72 14.09
CA LEU A 87 -6.54 12.17 13.20
C LEU A 87 -7.91 12.12 13.89
N ILE A 88 -7.97 11.60 15.12
CA ILE A 88 -9.22 11.48 15.87
C ILE A 88 -9.78 12.86 16.26
N ALA A 89 -8.91 13.81 16.59
CA ALA A 89 -9.31 15.17 16.94
C ALA A 89 -9.91 15.90 15.74
N ASP A 90 -9.26 15.84 14.58
CA ASP A 90 -9.72 16.51 13.37
C ASP A 90 -10.96 15.83 12.76
N ALA A 91 -11.04 14.50 12.83
CA ALA A 91 -12.26 13.78 12.50
C ALA A 91 -13.45 14.26 13.34
N ARG A 92 -13.23 14.43 14.65
CA ARG A 92 -14.26 14.92 15.57
C ARG A 92 -14.67 16.34 15.22
N ALA A 93 -13.70 17.21 14.88
CA ALA A 93 -13.99 18.57 14.43
C ALA A 93 -14.79 18.59 13.11
N ALA A 94 -14.56 17.62 12.23
CA ALA A 94 -15.32 17.39 11.00
C ALA A 94 -16.69 16.69 11.23
N GLY A 95 -17.06 16.37 12.48
CA GLY A 95 -18.34 15.76 12.82
C GLY A 95 -18.35 14.23 12.80
N HIS A 96 -17.19 13.59 12.71
CA HIS A 96 -17.03 12.13 12.73
C HIS A 96 -16.54 11.65 14.10
N SER A 97 -17.34 10.82 14.78
CA SER A 97 -16.92 10.19 16.03
C SER A 97 -16.07 8.96 15.76
N ILE A 98 -14.78 9.04 16.07
CA ILE A 98 -13.83 7.93 16.00
C ILE A 98 -13.36 7.53 17.40
N LYS A 99 -13.16 6.23 17.59
CA LYS A 99 -12.65 5.58 18.80
C LYS A 99 -11.50 4.65 18.45
N LEU A 100 -10.50 4.61 19.34
CA LEU A 100 -9.40 3.65 19.28
C LEU A 100 -9.80 2.34 19.99
N LEU A 101 -9.75 1.21 19.29
CA LEU A 101 -10.26 -0.10 19.75
C LEU A 101 -9.16 -1.11 20.03
N SER A 102 -8.04 -0.99 19.32
CA SER A 102 -6.83 -1.77 19.53
C SER A 102 -5.62 -0.94 19.13
N ALA A 103 -4.49 -1.22 19.77
CA ALA A 103 -3.22 -0.58 19.53
C ALA A 103 -2.11 -1.61 19.78
N TYR A 104 -1.03 -1.24 20.47
CA TYR A 104 0.05 -2.17 20.79
C TYR A 104 -0.46 -3.48 21.41
N ARG A 105 0.10 -4.58 20.91
CA ARG A 105 -0.17 -5.93 21.39
C ARG A 105 1.13 -6.72 21.39
N SER A 106 1.58 -7.13 22.57
CA SER A 106 2.83 -7.89 22.70
C SER A 106 2.76 -9.25 22.00
N TYR A 107 3.94 -9.79 21.70
CA TYR A 107 4.11 -11.15 21.16
C TYR A 107 3.33 -12.18 21.97
N GLN A 108 3.47 -12.17 23.30
CA GLN A 108 2.83 -13.15 24.19
C GLN A 108 1.30 -13.01 24.16
N ARG A 109 0.78 -11.77 24.09
CA ARG A 109 -0.66 -11.53 23.97
C ARG A 109 -1.18 -12.01 22.61
N GLN A 110 -0.43 -11.80 21.53
CA GLN A 110 -0.78 -12.32 20.21
C GLN A 110 -0.75 -13.86 20.18
N ALA A 111 0.24 -14.49 20.81
CA ALA A 111 0.33 -15.94 20.94
C ALA A 111 -0.87 -16.52 21.69
N ALA A 112 -1.25 -15.92 22.83
CA ALA A 112 -2.43 -16.33 23.58
C ALA A 112 -3.72 -16.17 22.75
N LEU A 113 -3.88 -15.05 22.04
CA LEU A 113 -5.03 -14.80 21.17
C LEU A 113 -5.14 -15.83 20.04
N PHE A 114 -4.02 -16.09 19.35
CA PHE A 114 -3.97 -17.06 18.26
C PHE A 114 -4.32 -18.48 18.77
N SER A 115 -3.74 -18.90 19.89
CA SER A 115 -4.03 -20.19 20.51
C SER A 115 -5.51 -20.33 20.92
N GLN A 116 -6.14 -19.27 21.40
CA GLN A 116 -7.58 -19.26 21.70
C GLN A 116 -8.43 -19.47 20.44
N TYR A 117 -8.12 -18.78 19.34
CA TYR A 117 -8.84 -18.97 18.08
C TYR A 117 -8.58 -20.34 17.47
N GLN A 118 -7.36 -20.85 17.54
CA GLN A 118 -7.01 -22.19 17.09
C GLN A 118 -7.80 -23.24 17.86
N ALA A 119 -7.87 -23.14 19.19
CA ALA A 119 -8.64 -24.07 20.01
C ALA A 119 -10.15 -24.01 19.71
N LYS A 120 -10.67 -22.83 19.39
CA LYS A 120 -12.12 -22.62 19.17
C LYS A 120 -12.58 -22.97 17.75
N TYR A 121 -11.78 -22.65 16.74
CA TYR A 121 -12.19 -22.70 15.33
C TYR A 121 -11.29 -23.58 14.45
N GLY A 122 -10.20 -24.12 15.00
CA GLY A 122 -9.18 -24.85 14.25
C GLY A 122 -8.13 -23.94 13.62
N THR A 123 -6.96 -24.51 13.31
CA THR A 123 -5.80 -23.77 12.78
C THR A 123 -6.10 -23.02 11.50
N ALA A 124 -6.70 -23.69 10.51
CA ALA A 124 -6.95 -23.11 9.19
C ALA A 124 -7.89 -21.87 9.27
N TYR A 125 -8.85 -21.87 10.19
CA TYR A 125 -9.69 -20.70 10.39
C TYR A 125 -8.98 -19.61 11.19
N ALA A 126 -8.24 -19.98 12.25
CA ALA A 126 -7.49 -19.03 13.06
C ALA A 126 -6.47 -18.22 12.24
N GLU A 127 -5.77 -18.87 11.30
CA GLU A 127 -4.82 -18.21 10.40
C GLU A 127 -5.47 -17.17 9.48
N ARG A 128 -6.77 -17.31 9.18
CA ARG A 128 -7.51 -16.37 8.34
C ARG A 128 -8.01 -15.14 9.08
N ILE A 129 -8.14 -15.22 10.41
CA ILE A 129 -8.76 -14.16 11.22
C ILE A 129 -7.80 -13.56 12.27
N SER A 130 -6.61 -14.12 12.41
CA SER A 130 -5.62 -13.67 13.38
C SER A 130 -4.22 -13.94 12.87
N ALA A 131 -3.39 -12.91 12.94
CA ALA A 131 -1.95 -13.04 12.75
C ALA A 131 -1.35 -14.12 13.68
N ARG A 132 -0.34 -14.84 13.17
CA ARG A 132 0.54 -15.65 14.01
C ARG A 132 1.37 -14.71 14.91
N PRO A 133 1.83 -15.17 16.08
CA PRO A 133 2.74 -14.37 16.90
C PRO A 133 4.01 -14.05 16.11
N GLY A 134 4.50 -12.81 16.20
CA GLY A 134 5.64 -12.33 15.38
C GLY A 134 5.27 -11.89 13.95
N THR A 135 3.99 -11.98 13.54
CA THR A 135 3.50 -11.49 12.23
C THR A 135 2.40 -10.41 12.34
N SER A 136 2.12 -9.91 13.54
CA SER A 136 1.09 -8.90 13.81
C SER A 136 1.67 -7.49 13.86
N GLU A 137 1.20 -6.57 13.03
CA GLU A 137 1.66 -5.17 13.05
C GLU A 137 1.42 -4.47 14.39
N HIS A 138 0.43 -4.88 15.17
CA HIS A 138 0.22 -4.34 16.51
C HIS A 138 1.43 -4.55 17.42
N GLN A 139 2.29 -5.54 17.15
CA GLN A 139 3.52 -5.75 17.91
C GLN A 139 4.55 -4.63 17.70
N LEU A 140 4.49 -3.91 16.58
CA LEU A 140 5.36 -2.76 16.32
C LEU A 140 4.98 -1.53 17.15
N GLY A 141 3.76 -1.48 17.71
CA GLY A 141 3.22 -0.27 18.33
C GLY A 141 2.96 0.86 17.32
N LEU A 142 2.88 0.54 16.03
CA LEU A 142 2.64 1.47 14.92
C LEU A 142 1.27 1.28 14.27
N ALA A 143 0.50 0.27 14.69
CA ALA A 143 -0.80 -0.07 14.14
C ALA A 143 -1.93 0.12 15.15
N ALA A 144 -3.04 0.66 14.67
CA ALA A 144 -4.23 0.96 15.45
C ALA A 144 -5.50 0.50 14.72
N ASP A 145 -6.45 -0.03 15.49
CA ASP A 145 -7.80 -0.33 14.99
C ASP A 145 -8.75 0.79 15.42
N LEU A 146 -9.39 1.42 14.44
CA LEU A 146 -10.33 2.53 14.63
C LEU A 146 -11.78 2.09 14.38
N GLY A 147 -12.71 2.62 15.15
CA GLY A 147 -14.14 2.39 14.96
C GLY A 147 -14.97 3.58 15.41
N TYR A 148 -16.29 3.44 15.46
CA TYR A 148 -17.20 4.52 15.88
C TYR A 148 -17.77 4.32 17.29
N THR A 149 -17.87 3.09 17.80
CA THR A 149 -18.14 2.79 19.22
C THR A 149 -16.94 2.13 19.89
N ASN A 150 -17.02 1.87 21.20
CA ASN A 150 -15.99 1.12 21.95
C ASN A 150 -16.05 -0.41 21.73
N SER A 151 -16.76 -0.90 20.70
CA SER A 151 -16.97 -2.32 20.46
C SER A 151 -16.07 -2.86 19.35
N ARG A 152 -15.22 -3.84 19.68
CA ARG A 152 -14.43 -4.60 18.68
C ARG A 152 -15.29 -5.45 17.74
N ALA A 153 -16.57 -5.68 18.08
CA ALA A 153 -17.49 -6.37 17.19
C ALA A 153 -17.79 -5.58 15.91
N GLU A 154 -17.39 -4.31 15.86
CA GLU A 154 -17.58 -3.41 14.70
C GLU A 154 -16.37 -3.35 13.77
N LEU A 155 -15.28 -4.07 14.07
CA LEU A 155 -14.12 -4.22 13.18
C LEU A 155 -14.51 -5.12 12.00
N LYS A 156 -15.23 -4.53 11.05
CA LYS A 156 -15.79 -5.19 9.87
C LYS A 156 -15.67 -4.29 8.64
N GLU A 157 -15.77 -4.90 7.46
CA GLU A 157 -15.59 -4.23 6.18
C GLU A 157 -16.61 -3.10 5.96
N GLU A 158 -17.81 -3.22 6.55
CA GLU A 158 -18.84 -2.18 6.47
C GLU A 158 -18.42 -0.86 7.12
N PHE A 159 -17.42 -0.88 8.03
CA PHE A 159 -16.87 0.34 8.60
C PHE A 159 -16.36 1.31 7.51
N GLY A 160 -15.75 0.80 6.44
CA GLY A 160 -15.25 1.60 5.32
C GLY A 160 -16.34 2.31 4.51
N GLN A 161 -17.61 1.92 4.68
CA GLN A 161 -18.75 2.56 4.01
C GLN A 161 -19.42 3.62 4.90
N THR A 162 -19.01 3.73 6.17
CA THR A 162 -19.51 4.76 7.08
C THR A 162 -18.87 6.10 6.78
N PRO A 163 -19.52 7.24 7.13
CA PRO A 163 -18.90 8.56 7.00
C PRO A 163 -17.54 8.67 7.70
N ALA A 164 -17.38 8.03 8.87
CA ALA A 164 -16.12 8.03 9.60
C ALA A 164 -15.03 7.20 8.90
N GLY A 165 -15.37 6.02 8.37
CA GLY A 165 -14.42 5.18 7.64
C GLY A 165 -13.96 5.82 6.33
N ILE A 166 -14.87 6.46 5.59
CA ILE A 166 -14.53 7.24 4.39
C ILE A 166 -13.60 8.40 4.74
N TRP A 167 -13.94 9.16 5.79
CA TRP A 167 -13.10 10.28 6.24
C TRP A 167 -11.68 9.82 6.62
N ILE A 168 -11.55 8.70 7.34
CA ILE A 168 -10.23 8.13 7.66
C ILE A 168 -9.49 7.74 6.38
N ALA A 169 -10.15 7.08 5.43
CA ALA A 169 -9.51 6.65 4.18
C ALA A 169 -8.98 7.83 3.36
N GLU A 170 -9.67 8.98 3.41
CA GLU A 170 -9.28 10.21 2.72
C GLU A 170 -8.15 10.97 3.44
N HIS A 171 -8.15 10.98 4.78
CA HIS A 171 -7.29 11.85 5.57
C HIS A 171 -6.15 11.17 6.31
N ALA A 172 -6.13 9.83 6.44
CA ALA A 172 -5.09 9.11 7.18
C ALA A 172 -3.66 9.49 6.72
N GLY A 173 -3.48 9.67 5.40
CA GLY A 173 -2.20 10.04 4.81
C GLY A 173 -1.62 11.36 5.34
N ASP A 174 -2.48 12.33 5.67
CA ASP A 174 -2.07 13.66 6.18
C ASP A 174 -1.36 13.56 7.54
N TYR A 175 -1.64 12.49 8.28
CA TYR A 175 -1.05 12.19 9.59
C TYR A 175 0.05 11.14 9.51
N GLY A 176 0.44 10.69 8.31
CA GLY A 176 1.45 9.63 8.15
C GLY A 176 0.91 8.22 8.40
N LEU A 177 -0.41 8.05 8.40
CA LEU A 177 -1.11 6.78 8.53
C LEU A 177 -1.56 6.28 7.15
N ILE A 178 -1.62 4.97 6.99
CA ILE A 178 -2.19 4.32 5.79
C ILE A 178 -3.29 3.33 6.19
N ILE A 179 -4.29 3.16 5.33
CA ILE A 179 -5.15 1.96 5.37
C ILE A 179 -4.28 0.78 4.97
N ARG A 180 -3.91 -0.07 5.93
CA ARG A 180 -2.85 -1.07 5.74
C ARG A 180 -3.26 -2.18 4.79
N TYR A 181 -4.53 -2.58 4.85
CA TYR A 181 -5.10 -3.71 4.11
C TYR A 181 -6.24 -3.21 3.22
N PRO A 182 -5.92 -2.68 2.01
CA PRO A 182 -6.91 -2.13 1.09
C PRO A 182 -7.71 -3.22 0.36
N GLN A 183 -8.89 -2.84 -0.13
CA GLN A 183 -9.82 -3.75 -0.80
C GLN A 183 -9.19 -4.38 -2.06
N GLY A 184 -9.35 -5.70 -2.21
CA GLY A 184 -8.88 -6.45 -3.38
C GLY A 184 -7.36 -6.69 -3.43
N LYS A 185 -6.64 -6.49 -2.32
CA LYS A 185 -5.18 -6.68 -2.23
C LYS A 185 -4.76 -7.80 -1.27
N GLU A 186 -5.65 -8.76 -1.01
CA GLU A 186 -5.39 -9.89 -0.12
C GLU A 186 -4.24 -10.77 -0.63
N GLU A 187 -4.14 -10.99 -1.94
CA GLU A 187 -3.05 -11.76 -2.55
C GLU A 187 -1.65 -11.16 -2.31
N ILE A 188 -1.57 -9.85 -2.04
CA ILE A 188 -0.30 -9.16 -1.78
C ILE A 188 -0.05 -9.04 -0.28
N THR A 189 -1.05 -8.59 0.47
CA THR A 189 -0.91 -8.29 1.91
C THR A 189 -1.05 -9.52 2.80
N GLY A 190 -1.72 -10.57 2.31
CA GLY A 190 -2.12 -11.74 3.08
C GLY A 190 -3.30 -11.51 4.03
N TYR A 191 -3.96 -10.34 3.95
CA TYR A 191 -5.13 -10.00 4.76
C TYR A 191 -6.27 -9.48 3.89
N LYS A 192 -7.49 -9.81 4.28
CA LYS A 192 -8.71 -9.24 3.68
C LYS A 192 -8.77 -7.73 3.87
N TYR A 193 -9.76 -7.09 3.26
CA TYR A 193 -9.98 -5.65 3.47
C TYR A 193 -10.24 -5.33 4.94
N GLU A 194 -9.46 -4.40 5.50
CA GLU A 194 -9.62 -3.94 6.90
C GLU A 194 -9.63 -2.40 6.96
N PRO A 195 -10.77 -1.73 6.68
CA PRO A 195 -10.86 -0.27 6.71
C PRO A 195 -10.59 0.37 8.06
N TRP A 196 -10.62 -0.42 9.13
CA TRP A 196 -10.35 0.04 10.50
C TRP A 196 -8.86 0.06 10.85
N HIS A 197 -8.03 -0.74 10.16
CA HIS A 197 -6.64 -0.97 10.54
C HIS A 197 -5.74 0.06 9.85
N VAL A 198 -5.26 1.01 10.65
CA VAL A 198 -4.31 2.04 10.21
C VAL A 198 -2.90 1.70 10.68
N ARG A 199 -1.92 1.94 9.81
CA ARG A 199 -0.48 1.75 10.09
C ARG A 199 0.26 3.06 9.91
N TYR A 200 1.02 3.48 10.92
CA TYR A 200 1.91 4.64 10.84
C TYR A 200 3.22 4.28 10.12
N ILE A 201 3.56 5.08 9.12
CA ILE A 201 4.80 5.00 8.34
C ILE A 201 5.51 6.35 8.20
N GLY A 202 4.98 7.41 8.83
CA GLY A 202 5.50 8.78 8.72
C GLY A 202 4.89 9.55 7.55
N LYS A 203 4.76 10.88 7.72
CA LYS A 203 4.08 11.77 6.75
C LYS A 203 4.73 11.74 5.37
N ASP A 204 6.05 11.79 5.30
CA ASP A 204 6.78 11.79 4.02
C ASP A 204 6.59 10.47 3.26
N HIS A 205 6.60 9.33 3.96
CA HIS A 205 6.38 8.03 3.34
C HIS A 205 4.92 7.78 2.98
N ALA A 206 3.96 8.22 3.79
CA ALA A 206 2.53 8.13 3.45
C ALA A 206 2.21 8.95 2.19
N LYS A 207 2.76 10.17 2.10
CA LYS A 207 2.67 10.99 0.89
C LYS A 207 3.35 10.34 -0.31
N ALA A 208 4.58 9.85 -0.14
CA ALA A 208 5.30 9.18 -1.21
C ALA A 208 4.59 7.91 -1.69
N LEU A 209 4.00 7.12 -0.79
CA LEU A 209 3.19 5.96 -1.14
C LEU A 209 2.01 6.37 -2.02
N ALA A 210 1.26 7.41 -1.62
CA ALA A 210 0.13 7.92 -2.40
C ALA A 210 0.54 8.43 -3.80
N GLU A 211 1.71 9.06 -3.92
CA GLU A 211 2.22 9.61 -5.19
C GLU A 211 2.95 8.58 -6.07
N SER A 212 3.38 7.45 -5.50
CA SER A 212 4.21 6.44 -6.20
C SER A 212 3.43 5.50 -7.12
N GLY A 213 2.10 5.46 -7.01
CA GLY A 213 1.25 4.46 -7.67
C GLY A 213 1.23 3.08 -6.98
N ALA A 214 2.01 2.89 -5.89
CA ALA A 214 1.94 1.71 -5.04
C ALA A 214 0.51 1.51 -4.51
N GLN A 215 0.04 0.26 -4.51
CA GLN A 215 -1.32 -0.08 -4.09
C GLN A 215 -1.36 -0.62 -2.66
N THR A 216 -0.21 -1.01 -2.12
CA THR A 216 -0.02 -1.61 -0.80
C THR A 216 1.28 -1.11 -0.18
N TYR A 217 1.43 -1.34 1.12
CA TYR A 217 2.71 -1.09 1.79
C TYR A 217 3.81 -2.02 1.27
N GLU A 218 3.49 -3.27 0.93
CA GLU A 218 4.41 -4.22 0.30
C GLU A 218 4.98 -3.68 -1.02
N ASP A 219 4.12 -3.16 -1.92
CA ASP A 219 4.56 -2.57 -3.19
C ASP A 219 5.53 -1.42 -2.93
N TYR A 220 5.15 -0.51 -2.04
CA TYR A 220 5.96 0.66 -1.66
C TYR A 220 7.31 0.25 -1.04
N PHE A 221 7.30 -0.73 -0.14
CA PHE A 221 8.49 -1.26 0.49
C PHE A 221 9.46 -1.87 -0.53
N GLN A 222 8.93 -2.57 -1.55
CA GLN A 222 9.77 -3.09 -2.65
C GLN A 222 10.36 -1.96 -3.50
N MET A 223 9.64 -0.86 -3.70
CA MET A 223 10.17 0.32 -4.39
C MET A 223 11.33 0.95 -3.60
N LEU A 224 11.17 1.12 -2.28
CA LEU A 224 12.24 1.58 -1.38
C LEU A 224 13.46 0.66 -1.44
N ARG A 225 13.26 -0.66 -1.39
CA ARG A 225 14.35 -1.64 -1.49
C ARG A 225 15.11 -1.51 -2.81
N LYS A 226 14.40 -1.43 -3.94
CA LYS A 226 15.04 -1.25 -5.26
C LYS A 226 15.82 0.06 -5.36
N SER A 227 15.37 1.12 -4.70
CA SER A 227 16.08 2.41 -4.68
C SER A 227 17.46 2.32 -4.00
N LEU A 228 17.65 1.38 -3.06
CA LEU A 228 18.94 1.11 -2.42
C LEU A 228 19.89 0.30 -3.31
N GLU A 229 19.34 -0.52 -4.20
CA GLU A 229 20.08 -1.42 -5.09
C GLU A 229 20.48 -0.74 -6.41
N ALA A 230 19.84 0.38 -6.76
CA ALA A 230 20.16 1.15 -7.95
C ALA A 230 21.58 1.74 -7.87
N PRO A 231 22.38 1.72 -8.96
CA PRO A 231 23.66 2.41 -9.00
C PRO A 231 23.44 3.88 -8.67
N LYS A 232 24.12 4.40 -7.65
CA LYS A 232 24.19 5.84 -7.43
C LYS A 232 24.87 6.44 -8.66
N GLU A 233 24.11 7.02 -9.59
CA GLU A 233 24.72 7.78 -10.68
C GLU A 233 25.64 8.82 -10.03
N GLU A 234 26.94 8.71 -10.30
CA GLU A 234 27.92 9.68 -9.87
C GLU A 234 27.48 11.05 -10.38
N ALA A 235 27.13 11.93 -9.44
CA ALA A 235 26.93 13.34 -9.74
C ALA A 235 28.22 13.87 -10.37
N GLY A 236 28.23 13.91 -11.70
CA GLY A 236 29.39 14.29 -12.50
C GLY A 236 29.86 15.68 -12.10
N SER A 237 30.99 15.71 -11.40
CA SER A 237 31.81 16.90 -11.20
C SER A 237 32.26 17.41 -12.57
N LYS A 238 31.49 18.33 -13.16
CA LYS A 238 32.02 19.20 -14.23
C LYS A 238 33.01 20.18 -13.60
N LYS A 239 34.27 19.74 -13.46
CA LYS A 239 35.40 20.67 -13.44
C LYS A 239 35.52 21.26 -14.83
N ALA A 240 35.25 22.55 -14.93
CA ALA A 240 35.59 23.34 -16.10
C ALA A 240 37.09 23.65 -16.05
N ASP A 241 37.88 22.91 -16.82
CA ASP A 241 39.23 23.36 -17.18
C ASP A 241 39.09 24.44 -18.25
N LYS A 242 39.43 25.68 -17.86
CA LYS A 242 39.75 26.76 -18.79
C LYS A 242 41.21 26.60 -19.18
N GLU A 243 41.47 26.18 -20.42
CA GLU A 243 42.75 26.42 -21.07
C GLU A 243 42.56 27.39 -22.23
N ALA A 244 43.36 28.46 -22.19
CA ALA A 244 43.47 29.46 -23.22
C ALA A 244 44.43 28.97 -24.32
N GLY A 245 44.02 29.08 -25.58
CA GLY A 245 44.88 28.83 -26.75
C GLY A 245 44.35 29.58 -27.96
N LYS A 246 45.21 30.45 -28.51
CA LYS A 246 44.94 31.42 -29.57
C LYS A 246 45.35 30.83 -30.94
N GLU A 247 44.50 31.01 -31.95
CA GLU A 247 44.82 31.37 -33.36
C GLU A 247 45.56 30.35 -34.27
N SER A 248 44.90 29.84 -35.33
CA SER A 248 45.21 30.13 -36.76
C SER A 248 44.48 29.24 -37.79
N ASP A 249 43.83 29.93 -38.74
CA ASP A 249 43.63 29.74 -40.19
C ASP A 249 43.54 28.36 -40.91
N LYS A 250 42.50 28.29 -41.77
CA LYS A 250 42.40 27.79 -43.17
C LYS A 250 42.11 26.31 -43.52
N ASP A 251 40.96 26.18 -44.20
CA ASP A 251 40.62 25.44 -45.42
C ASP A 251 41.03 23.97 -45.62
N ALA A 252 40.03 23.09 -45.78
CA ALA A 252 39.80 22.37 -47.05
C ALA A 252 38.59 21.39 -46.98
N GLN A 253 37.90 21.29 -48.12
CA GLN A 253 36.78 20.41 -48.46
C GLN A 253 37.11 18.91 -48.38
N LYS A 254 36.12 18.03 -48.13
CA LYS A 254 35.39 17.24 -49.16
C LYS A 254 34.44 16.19 -48.55
N ALA A 255 33.46 15.85 -49.38
CA ALA A 255 32.29 15.01 -49.16
C ALA A 255 32.56 13.50 -49.01
N GLY A 256 31.53 12.77 -48.55
CA GLY A 256 31.31 11.39 -49.00
C GLY A 256 30.39 10.54 -48.13
N HIS A 257 29.27 10.11 -48.72
CA HIS A 257 28.56 8.83 -48.54
C HIS A 257 27.97 8.54 -47.14
N GLY A 258 26.71 8.16 -46.95
CA GLY A 258 25.80 7.44 -47.82
C GLY A 258 25.39 6.11 -47.17
N VAL A 259 24.10 6.01 -46.80
CA VAL A 259 23.19 4.92 -47.21
C VAL A 259 23.05 3.70 -46.25
N MET A 260 21.81 3.57 -45.72
CA MET A 260 21.01 2.37 -45.35
C MET A 260 21.26 1.75 -43.95
N LYS A 261 20.26 1.20 -43.24
CA LYS A 261 19.11 0.38 -43.68
C LYS A 261 17.84 0.52 -42.84
N GLU A 262 16.78 0.10 -43.52
CA GLU A 262 15.40 -0.16 -43.13
C GLU A 262 15.23 -1.31 -42.13
N ASP A 263 14.01 -1.35 -41.58
CA ASP A 263 13.28 -2.53 -41.06
C ASP A 263 13.72 -3.11 -39.72
N ASP A 264 12.88 -2.88 -38.69
CA ASP A 264 12.22 -4.00 -38.02
C ASP A 264 10.93 -3.58 -37.27
N LEU A 265 9.82 -3.97 -37.89
CA LEU A 265 8.70 -4.69 -37.29
C LEU A 265 7.73 -3.97 -36.32
N LEU A 266 6.57 -3.68 -36.91
CA LEU A 266 5.21 -3.84 -36.36
C LEU A 266 5.14 -5.06 -35.39
N VAL A 267 4.31 -5.11 -34.34
CA VAL A 267 2.87 -5.43 -34.41
C VAL A 267 2.23 -5.34 -33.00
N LEU A 268 0.96 -4.92 -33.04
CA LEU A 268 -0.08 -4.76 -32.03
C LEU A 268 -0.52 -5.99 -31.19
N ARG A 269 -0.96 -5.68 -29.96
CA ARG A 269 -2.19 -6.15 -29.22
C ARG A 269 -2.19 -7.38 -28.28
N PHE A 270 -2.71 -7.08 -27.07
CA PHE A 270 -3.58 -7.82 -26.12
C PHE A 270 -3.18 -9.21 -25.57
N LEU A 271 -3.14 -9.31 -24.23
CA LEU A 271 -3.07 -10.53 -23.40
C LEU A 271 -4.41 -11.32 -23.42
N PRO A 272 -4.39 -12.66 -23.21
CA PRO A 272 -4.63 -13.20 -21.86
C PRO A 272 -3.70 -14.38 -21.45
N PRO A 273 -3.65 -14.77 -20.15
CA PRO A 273 -2.72 -15.77 -19.63
C PRO A 273 -3.28 -17.23 -19.61
N TYR A 274 -2.34 -18.17 -19.71
CA TYR A 274 -2.26 -19.49 -19.06
C TYR A 274 -3.46 -20.48 -19.07
N ARG A 275 -3.21 -21.67 -19.65
CA ARG A 275 -3.69 -22.98 -19.17
C ARG A 275 -2.71 -24.08 -19.60
N ASP A 276 -2.03 -24.72 -18.65
CA ASP A 276 -1.98 -26.18 -18.51
C ASP A 276 -1.13 -26.61 -17.30
N TRP A 277 -1.74 -27.25 -16.32
CA TRP A 277 -1.09 -28.22 -15.43
C TRP A 277 -2.06 -29.38 -15.26
N GLY A 278 -1.76 -30.49 -15.94
CA GLY A 278 -2.44 -31.76 -15.74
C GLY A 278 -2.02 -32.39 -14.42
N PHE A 279 -3.00 -32.77 -13.60
CA PHE A 279 -2.83 -33.80 -12.59
C PHE A 279 -3.86 -34.90 -12.85
N GLY A 280 -3.33 -36.08 -13.17
CA GLY A 280 -4.10 -37.31 -13.32
C GLY A 280 -4.54 -37.83 -11.97
N PHE A 281 -5.81 -38.21 -11.89
CA PHE A 281 -6.31 -39.20 -10.95
C PHE A 281 -6.98 -40.30 -11.77
N THR A 282 -6.41 -41.50 -11.72
CA THR A 282 -7.14 -42.73 -12.05
C THR A 282 -7.62 -43.34 -10.75
N GLU A 283 -8.94 -43.50 -10.65
CA GLU A 283 -9.63 -44.27 -9.62
C GLU A 283 -9.19 -45.73 -9.62
N LYS A 284 -9.10 -46.31 -8.42
CA LYS A 284 -9.71 -47.60 -8.04
C LYS A 284 -9.73 -47.74 -6.52
#